data_AF-A0A7S4EW60-F1
#
_entry.id   AF-A0A7S4EW60-F1
#
_cell.length_a   1.000
_cell.length_b   1.000
_cell.length_c   1.000
_cell.angle_alpha   90.00
_cell.angle_beta   90.00
_cell.angle_gamma   90.00
#
_symmetry.space_group_name_H-M   'P 1'
#
loop_
_entity.id
_entity.type
_entity.pdbx_description
1 polymer ?
#
loop_
_entity_poly.entity_id
_entity_poly.type
_entity_poly.pdbx_seq_one_letter_code
_entity_poly.pdbx_strand_id
1 'polypeptide(L)'
;MTQSRFEMFFTGFCAISGSPLSPRDFNRYQMTLPFVGGGESTGYMYYCCWPCVCDTNDFIRVDTLNVTLADGIERTYHVAVIGDPCERPEALREPFVQPFYSRGPTTLERDAPEVRCKDGKLVGATRSQHGYIVIQLFPLAENYEPNALAQGAVPPKPGRLFMNAIGQRYQDEGEYAIMCHKRAENGYNSGMGEIFRRVAAISPVGARALAGDENGSCQEGALPVAATAEELTSSQS
;
A
#
# COMPACT_ATOMS: atom_id res chain seq x y z
N MET A 1 25.66 -5.13 11.05
CA MET A 1 24.70 -6.04 10.41
C MET A 1 25.16 -6.34 8.99
N THR A 2 25.12 -7.60 8.54
CA THR A 2 25.41 -7.95 7.13
C THR A 2 24.20 -7.65 6.24
N GLN A 3 24.41 -7.51 4.94
CA GLN A 3 23.33 -7.29 3.96
C GLN A 3 22.26 -8.39 4.02
N SER A 4 22.67 -9.64 3.93
CA SER A 4 21.75 -10.78 3.97
C SER A 4 20.93 -10.84 5.26
N ARG A 5 21.54 -10.48 6.40
CA ARG A 5 20.84 -10.46 7.68
C ARG A 5 19.89 -9.27 7.78
N PHE A 6 20.28 -8.12 7.25
CA PHE A 6 19.42 -6.94 7.16
C PHE A 6 18.17 -7.25 6.33
N GLU A 7 18.34 -7.75 5.11
CA GLU A 7 17.24 -8.14 4.23
C GLU A 7 16.35 -9.22 4.86
N MET A 8 16.95 -10.24 5.48
CA MET A 8 16.19 -11.30 6.16
C MET A 8 15.31 -10.76 7.30
N PHE A 9 15.79 -9.80 8.09
CA PHE A 9 14.98 -9.24 9.19
C PHE A 9 13.71 -8.54 8.71
N PHE A 10 13.73 -7.90 7.55
CA PHE A 10 12.56 -7.25 6.97
C PHE A 10 11.52 -8.22 6.40
N THR A 11 11.85 -9.51 6.30
CA THR A 11 10.89 -10.58 6.00
C THR A 11 10.18 -11.12 7.26
N GLY A 12 10.64 -10.68 8.45
CA GLY A 12 10.24 -11.20 9.76
C GLY A 12 9.03 -10.52 10.39
N PHE A 13 8.34 -9.63 9.68
CA PHE A 13 7.14 -8.96 10.20
C PHE A 13 6.19 -8.57 9.07
N CYS A 14 4.90 -8.49 9.39
CA CYS A 14 3.84 -8.07 8.47
C CYS A 14 3.91 -6.56 8.21
N ALA A 15 3.88 -6.14 6.95
CA ALA A 15 3.94 -4.71 6.59
C ALA A 15 2.74 -3.89 7.07
N ILE A 16 1.58 -4.54 7.27
CA ILE A 16 0.32 -3.87 7.65
C ILE A 16 0.16 -3.86 9.17
N SER A 17 0.29 -5.02 9.82
CA SER A 17 0.00 -5.16 11.24
C SER A 17 1.23 -5.06 12.15
N GLY A 18 2.44 -5.09 11.59
CA GLY A 18 3.69 -5.21 12.36
C GLY A 18 3.86 -6.56 13.08
N SER A 19 2.94 -7.52 12.89
CA SER A 19 2.97 -8.81 13.59
C SER A 19 4.19 -9.63 13.14
N PRO A 20 4.91 -10.29 14.07
CA PRO A 20 6.05 -11.14 13.71
C PRO A 20 5.65 -12.25 12.74
N LEU A 21 6.53 -12.51 11.76
CA LEU A 21 6.41 -13.58 10.79
C LEU A 21 7.60 -14.51 10.92
N SER A 22 7.34 -15.81 10.74
CA SER A 22 8.39 -16.74 10.33
C SER A 22 8.56 -16.62 8.82
N PRO A 23 9.74 -16.24 8.30
CA PRO A 23 9.96 -16.09 6.87
C PRO A 23 9.66 -17.40 6.13
N ARG A 24 8.66 -17.37 5.26
CA ARG A 24 8.18 -18.51 4.47
C ARG A 24 7.67 -18.01 3.12
N ASP A 25 7.74 -18.86 2.10
CA ASP A 25 7.25 -18.53 0.77
C ASP A 25 5.77 -18.16 0.75
N PHE A 26 4.96 -18.81 1.58
CA PHE A 26 3.53 -18.51 1.69
C PHE A 26 3.24 -17.12 2.26
N ASN A 27 4.22 -16.48 2.90
CA ASN A 27 4.04 -15.15 3.47
C ASN A 27 4.57 -14.06 2.54
N ARG A 28 5.16 -14.44 1.39
CA ARG A 28 5.73 -13.55 0.39
C ARG A 28 4.71 -13.27 -0.71
N TYR A 29 4.36 -12.01 -0.88
CA TYR A 29 3.38 -11.57 -1.85
C TYR A 29 4.06 -10.64 -2.85
N GLN A 30 3.89 -10.93 -4.13
CA GLN A 30 4.29 -10.01 -5.18
C GLN A 30 3.20 -8.96 -5.33
N MET A 31 3.61 -7.69 -5.26
CA MET A 31 2.73 -6.52 -5.34
C MET A 31 3.28 -5.57 -6.41
N THR A 32 2.39 -4.86 -7.09
CA THR A 32 2.71 -3.76 -7.98
C THR A 32 2.18 -2.48 -7.35
N LEU A 33 3.08 -1.59 -6.96
CA LEU A 33 2.76 -0.40 -6.18
C LEU A 33 3.24 0.87 -6.88
N PRO A 34 2.52 2.00 -6.76
CA PRO A 34 2.98 3.24 -7.34
C PRO A 34 4.25 3.76 -6.64
N PHE A 35 5.17 4.30 -7.43
CA PHE A 35 6.45 4.82 -6.95
C PHE A 35 6.35 6.32 -6.63
N VAL A 36 7.04 6.77 -5.59
CA VAL A 36 7.13 8.20 -5.23
C VAL A 36 7.84 8.97 -6.34
N GLY A 37 7.11 9.87 -7.01
CA GLY A 37 7.62 10.61 -8.18
C GLY A 37 7.06 10.11 -9.51
N GLY A 38 6.22 9.07 -9.49
CA GLY A 38 5.50 8.55 -10.66
C GLY A 38 5.98 7.18 -11.11
N GLY A 39 5.15 6.52 -11.93
CA GLY A 39 5.36 5.14 -12.34
C GLY A 39 4.96 4.13 -11.26
N GLU A 40 5.24 2.86 -11.53
CA GLU A 40 4.95 1.74 -10.64
C GLU A 40 6.18 0.85 -10.50
N SER A 41 6.20 0.03 -9.45
CA SER A 41 7.24 -0.94 -9.18
C SER A 41 6.62 -2.24 -8.72
N THR A 42 7.05 -3.34 -9.34
CA THR A 42 6.67 -4.69 -8.92
C THR A 42 7.77 -5.28 -8.05
N GLY A 43 7.38 -5.79 -6.89
CA GLY A 43 8.31 -6.31 -5.90
C GLY A 43 7.59 -7.16 -4.86
N TYR A 44 8.28 -7.44 -3.76
CA TYR A 44 7.80 -8.36 -2.74
C TYR A 44 7.50 -7.65 -1.41
N MET A 45 6.37 -8.02 -0.82
CA MET A 45 5.97 -7.68 0.54
C MET A 45 5.68 -8.94 1.36
N TYR A 46 5.70 -8.80 2.68
CA TYR A 46 5.47 -9.91 3.60
C TYR A 46 4.26 -9.65 4.50
N TYR A 47 3.33 -10.60 4.53
CA TYR A 47 2.06 -10.48 5.26
C TYR A 47 1.77 -11.69 6.15
N CYS A 48 1.02 -11.45 7.23
CA CYS A 48 0.52 -12.50 8.13
C CYS A 48 -0.75 -13.19 7.61
N CYS A 49 -1.54 -12.51 6.78
CA CYS A 49 -2.80 -13.02 6.25
C CYS A 49 -3.18 -12.31 4.94
N TRP A 50 -4.04 -12.95 4.15
CA TRP A 50 -4.46 -12.43 2.83
C TRP A 50 -5.14 -11.05 2.85
N PRO A 51 -5.91 -10.62 3.88
CA PRO A 51 -6.54 -9.30 3.86
C PRO A 51 -5.54 -8.15 3.78
N CYS A 52 -4.32 -8.36 4.27
CA CYS A 52 -3.24 -7.37 4.19
C CYS A 52 -2.87 -7.02 2.74
N VAL A 53 -3.04 -7.95 1.79
CA VAL A 53 -2.86 -7.67 0.36
C VAL A 53 -3.76 -6.52 -0.09
N CYS A 54 -5.02 -6.56 0.34
CA CYS A 54 -6.02 -5.55 -0.02
C CYS A 54 -5.83 -4.23 0.73
N ASP A 55 -5.26 -4.29 1.94
CA ASP A 55 -5.04 -3.11 2.77
C ASP A 55 -3.84 -2.26 2.28
N THR A 56 -2.98 -2.84 1.43
CA THR A 56 -1.79 -2.20 0.83
C THR A 56 -2.10 -1.18 -0.27
N ASN A 57 -3.01 -1.50 -1.20
CA ASN A 57 -3.07 -0.86 -2.52
C ASN A 57 -3.35 0.65 -2.50
N ASP A 58 -4.06 1.15 -1.49
CA ASP A 58 -4.57 2.52 -1.54
C ASP A 58 -3.53 3.55 -1.05
N PHE A 59 -2.80 3.23 0.02
CA PHE A 59 -1.97 4.21 0.74
C PHE A 59 -0.47 3.95 0.66
N ILE A 60 -0.06 2.71 0.35
CA ILE A 60 1.35 2.36 0.29
C ILE A 60 1.93 2.77 -1.05
N ARG A 61 3.13 3.33 -1.02
CA ARG A 61 3.94 3.64 -2.20
C ARG A 61 5.33 3.06 -2.05
N VAL A 62 6.05 2.97 -3.17
CA VAL A 62 7.47 2.59 -3.15
C VAL A 62 8.32 3.86 -3.15
N ASP A 63 9.32 3.89 -2.29
CA ASP A 63 10.35 4.92 -2.25
C ASP A 63 11.73 4.26 -2.09
N THR A 64 12.77 5.06 -1.89
CA THR A 64 14.14 4.63 -1.66
C THR A 64 14.64 5.02 -0.29
N LEU A 65 15.56 4.23 0.25
CA LEU A 65 16.25 4.46 1.51
C LEU A 65 17.72 4.09 1.35
N ASN A 66 18.62 5.00 1.71
CA ASN A 66 20.04 4.70 1.82
C ASN A 66 20.36 4.14 3.21
N VAL A 67 21.05 3.01 3.24
CA VAL A 67 21.44 2.33 4.48
C VAL A 67 22.93 2.04 4.41
N THR A 68 23.68 2.56 5.39
CA THR A 68 25.07 2.17 5.62
C THR A 68 25.11 0.92 6.49
N LEU A 69 25.63 -0.18 5.94
CA LEU A 69 25.76 -1.45 6.67
C LEU A 69 27.07 -1.51 7.47
N ALA A 70 27.29 -2.59 8.22
CA ALA A 70 28.48 -2.69 9.09
C ALA A 70 29.81 -2.82 8.33
N ASP A 71 29.77 -3.08 7.03
CA ASP A 71 30.94 -3.02 6.15
C ASP A 71 31.30 -1.57 5.75
N GLY A 72 30.51 -0.58 6.20
CA GLY A 72 30.70 0.83 5.86
C GLY A 72 30.21 1.21 4.46
N ILE A 73 29.66 0.25 3.70
CA ILE A 73 29.19 0.48 2.34
C ILE A 73 27.72 0.91 2.41
N GLU A 74 27.45 2.11 1.89
CA GLU A 74 26.09 2.60 1.69
C GLU A 74 25.43 1.88 0.51
N ARG A 75 24.19 1.44 0.72
CA ARG A 75 23.36 0.78 -0.29
C ARG A 75 21.99 1.43 -0.34
N THR A 76 21.44 1.54 -1.53
CA THR A 76 20.07 2.03 -1.74
C THR A 76 19.12 0.84 -1.80
N TYR A 77 18.07 0.89 -0.97
CA TYR A 77 17.02 -0.09 -0.91
C TYR A 77 15.69 0.52 -1.35
N HIS A 78 14.89 -0.26 -2.06
CA HIS A 78 13.49 0.03 -2.29
C HIS A 78 12.70 -0.29 -1.03
N VAL A 79 11.79 0.60 -0.64
CA VAL A 79 11.03 0.52 0.61
C VAL A 79 9.56 0.83 0.36
N ALA A 80 8.69 0.10 1.05
CA ALA A 80 7.28 0.44 1.15
C ALA A 80 7.11 1.55 2.19
N VAL A 81 6.39 2.60 1.81
CA VAL A 81 6.18 3.80 2.65
C VAL A 81 4.72 4.19 2.77
N ILE A 82 4.39 4.85 3.87
CA ILE A 82 3.15 5.61 4.10
C ILE A 82 3.52 7.05 4.48
N GLY A 83 2.56 7.98 4.41
CA GLY A 83 2.84 9.33 4.91
C GLY A 83 2.90 9.39 6.43
N ASP A 84 3.42 10.51 6.95
CA ASP A 84 3.58 10.69 8.39
C ASP A 84 2.25 11.11 9.01
N PRO A 85 1.58 10.25 9.81
CA PRO A 85 0.28 10.59 10.42
C PRO A 85 0.40 11.77 11.38
N CYS A 86 1.61 12.13 11.81
CA CYS A 86 1.85 13.27 12.69
C CYS A 86 1.90 14.62 11.96
N GLU A 87 1.69 14.66 10.65
CA GLU A 87 1.38 15.90 9.92
C GLU A 87 -0.03 16.44 10.26
N ARG A 88 -0.95 15.55 10.64
CA ARG A 88 -2.31 15.87 11.11
C ARG A 88 -2.65 15.10 12.40
N PRO A 89 -1.93 15.38 13.51
CA PRO A 89 -2.01 14.58 14.73
C PRO A 89 -3.39 14.64 15.41
N GLU A 90 -4.19 15.67 15.14
CA GLU A 90 -5.58 15.79 15.59
C GLU A 90 -6.46 14.63 15.11
N ALA A 91 -6.20 14.10 13.91
CA ALA A 91 -6.95 12.97 13.35
C ALA A 91 -6.80 11.69 14.20
N LEU A 92 -5.73 11.58 15.00
CA LEU A 92 -5.54 10.43 15.90
C LEU A 92 -6.59 10.38 17.02
N ARG A 93 -7.22 11.51 17.34
CA ARG A 93 -8.21 11.65 18.42
C ARG A 93 -9.64 11.64 17.92
N GLU A 94 -9.85 11.57 16.60
CA GLU A 94 -11.18 11.51 16.04
C GLU A 94 -11.88 10.20 16.42
N PRO A 95 -13.11 10.26 16.96
CA PRO A 95 -13.83 9.08 17.36
C PRO A 95 -14.35 8.31 16.15
N PHE A 96 -14.17 6.99 16.14
CA PHE A 96 -14.77 6.08 15.16
C PHE A 96 -15.32 4.82 15.84
N VAL A 97 -16.22 4.10 15.17
CA VAL A 97 -16.75 2.82 15.67
C VAL A 97 -16.01 1.69 14.97
N GLN A 98 -15.38 0.81 15.76
CA GLN A 98 -14.83 -0.41 15.21
C GLN A 98 -15.95 -1.44 14.95
N PRO A 99 -16.07 -1.99 13.75
CA PRO A 99 -17.08 -2.98 13.40
C PRO A 99 -16.84 -4.34 14.09
N PHE A 100 -15.63 -4.59 14.60
CA PHE A 100 -15.23 -5.89 15.14
C PHE A 100 -15.44 -6.03 16.66
N TYR A 101 -15.40 -4.92 17.39
CA TYR A 101 -15.60 -4.91 18.84
C TYR A 101 -16.85 -4.10 19.14
N SER A 102 -17.88 -4.75 19.68
CA SER A 102 -19.12 -4.10 20.13
C SER A 102 -18.91 -3.27 21.41
N ARG A 103 -17.90 -2.39 21.41
CA ARG A 103 -17.45 -1.59 22.57
C ARG A 103 -17.77 -0.10 22.43
N GLY A 104 -18.49 0.30 21.38
CA GLY A 104 -18.78 1.70 21.09
C GLY A 104 -17.59 2.44 20.47
N PRO A 105 -17.60 3.79 20.49
CA PRO A 105 -16.59 4.59 19.83
C PRO A 105 -15.17 4.46 20.44
N THR A 106 -14.18 4.69 19.60
CA THR A 106 -12.74 4.59 19.85
C THR A 106 -11.95 5.67 19.12
N THR A 107 -10.64 5.77 19.36
CA THR A 107 -9.72 6.65 18.65
C THR A 107 -8.46 5.87 18.23
N LEU A 108 -7.72 6.38 17.25
CA LEU A 108 -6.44 5.77 16.85
C LEU A 108 -5.38 5.94 17.94
N GLU A 109 -5.41 7.04 18.69
CA GLU A 109 -4.54 7.26 19.85
C GLU A 109 -4.68 6.13 20.89
N ARG A 110 -5.88 5.53 21.00
CA ARG A 110 -6.13 4.40 21.90
C ARG A 110 -5.74 3.05 21.31
N ASP A 111 -6.13 2.79 20.07
CA ASP A 111 -6.00 1.45 19.48
C ASP A 111 -4.68 1.23 18.73
N ALA A 112 -3.97 2.31 18.41
CA ALA A 112 -2.64 2.30 17.83
C ALA A 112 -1.65 3.09 18.72
N PRO A 113 -1.36 2.62 19.96
CA PRO A 113 -0.56 3.35 20.93
C PRO A 113 0.90 3.58 20.49
N GLU A 114 1.37 2.87 19.45
CA GLU A 114 2.67 3.08 18.85
C GLU A 114 2.73 4.34 17.95
N VAL A 115 1.58 4.84 17.50
CA VAL A 115 1.48 6.06 16.67
C VAL A 115 1.58 7.28 17.57
N ARG A 116 2.81 7.60 17.99
CA ARG A 116 3.13 8.71 18.89
C ARG A 116 3.78 9.85 18.15
N CYS A 117 3.21 11.03 18.29
CA CYS A 117 3.72 12.24 17.66
C CYS A 117 4.54 13.08 18.64
N LYS A 118 5.68 13.56 18.17
CA LYS A 118 6.49 14.57 18.85
C LYS A 118 6.99 15.58 17.81
N ASP A 119 6.78 16.87 18.07
CA ASP A 119 7.21 17.95 17.19
C ASP A 119 6.73 17.78 15.74
N GLY A 120 5.48 17.34 15.56
CA GLY A 120 4.85 17.10 14.24
C GLY A 120 5.40 15.88 13.48
N LYS A 121 6.08 14.96 14.17
CA LYS A 121 6.74 13.80 13.56
C LYS A 121 6.43 12.50 14.30
N LEU A 122 6.25 11.41 13.55
CA LEU A 122 6.14 10.08 14.14
C LEU A 122 7.45 9.68 14.81
N VAL A 123 7.36 9.36 16.10
CA VAL A 123 8.49 8.98 16.96
C VAL A 123 9.00 7.60 16.61
N GLY A 124 10.33 7.45 16.52
CA GLY A 124 10.99 6.16 16.28
C GLY A 124 10.89 5.65 14.83
N ALA A 125 10.20 6.37 13.96
CA ALA A 125 10.03 5.97 12.57
C ALA A 125 11.25 6.30 11.71
N THR A 126 11.69 5.32 10.92
CA THR A 126 12.65 5.49 9.84
C THR A 126 11.99 6.20 8.67
N ARG A 127 12.69 7.16 8.06
CA ARG A 127 12.19 7.95 6.93
C ARG A 127 12.93 7.62 5.65
N SER A 128 12.21 7.53 4.55
CA SER A 128 12.75 7.37 3.20
C SER A 128 13.42 8.66 2.72
N GLN A 129 14.04 8.62 1.53
CA GLN A 129 14.70 9.78 0.93
C GLN A 129 13.75 10.97 0.75
N HIS A 130 12.45 10.74 0.47
CA HIS A 130 11.46 11.81 0.37
C HIS A 130 10.74 12.13 1.70
N GLY A 131 11.20 11.56 2.81
CA GLY A 131 10.70 11.88 4.15
C GLY A 131 9.46 11.10 4.60
N TYR A 132 9.01 10.10 3.83
CA TYR A 132 7.87 9.25 4.17
C TYR A 132 8.26 8.15 5.17
N ILE A 133 7.28 7.61 5.90
CA ILE A 133 7.49 6.60 6.93
C ILE A 133 7.72 5.23 6.28
N VAL A 134 8.88 4.64 6.53
CA VAL A 134 9.24 3.31 6.03
C VAL A 134 8.56 2.24 6.87
N ILE A 135 7.79 1.37 6.23
CA ILE A 135 7.07 0.27 6.89
C ILE A 135 7.61 -1.12 6.55
N GLN A 136 8.28 -1.30 5.41
CA GLN A 136 8.95 -2.56 5.05
C GLN A 136 9.99 -2.31 3.95
N LEU A 137 10.99 -3.18 3.81
CA LEU A 137 11.74 -3.25 2.54
C LEU A 137 10.81 -3.77 1.44
N PHE A 138 11.04 -3.32 0.22
CA PHE A 138 10.31 -3.74 -0.97
C PHE A 138 11.31 -4.25 -2.02
N PRO A 139 11.86 -5.47 -1.88
CA PRO A 139 12.77 -6.02 -2.88
C PRO A 139 12.06 -6.10 -4.24
N LEU A 140 12.64 -5.50 -5.27
CA LEU A 140 12.06 -5.52 -6.61
C LEU A 140 12.07 -6.94 -7.18
N ALA A 141 11.05 -7.26 -7.97
CA ALA A 141 10.99 -8.49 -8.72
C ALA A 141 11.92 -8.36 -9.94
N GLU A 142 13.19 -8.73 -9.79
CA GLU A 142 14.17 -8.70 -10.88
C GLU A 142 13.71 -9.58 -12.04
N ASN A 143 13.79 -9.03 -13.26
CA ASN A 143 13.30 -9.69 -14.49
C ASN A 143 11.83 -10.12 -14.35
N TYR A 144 10.99 -9.20 -13.86
CA TYR A 144 9.55 -9.44 -13.77
C TYR A 144 8.97 -9.78 -15.15
N GLU A 145 8.41 -10.97 -15.24
CA GLU A 145 7.65 -11.45 -16.38
C GLU A 145 6.21 -11.71 -15.93
N PRO A 146 5.18 -11.15 -16.61
CA PRO A 146 3.80 -11.39 -16.26
C PRO A 146 3.51 -12.90 -16.26
N ASN A 147 3.01 -13.42 -15.14
CA ASN A 147 2.62 -14.83 -15.05
C ASN A 147 1.27 -15.07 -15.77
N ALA A 148 0.86 -16.34 -15.87
CA ALA A 148 -0.39 -16.71 -16.53
C ALA A 148 -1.64 -16.03 -15.93
N LEU A 149 -1.61 -15.62 -14.66
CA LEU A 149 -2.71 -14.89 -14.03
C LEU A 149 -2.72 -13.43 -14.50
N ALA A 150 -1.57 -12.75 -14.47
CA ALA A 150 -1.42 -11.38 -14.98
C ALA A 150 -1.77 -11.26 -16.47
N GLN A 151 -1.59 -12.35 -17.23
CA GLN A 151 -1.98 -12.46 -18.64
C GLN A 151 -3.48 -12.79 -18.85
N GLY A 152 -4.25 -13.02 -17.77
CA GLY A 152 -5.66 -13.45 -17.86
C GLY A 152 -5.86 -14.87 -18.40
N ALA A 153 -4.79 -15.68 -18.48
CA ALA A 153 -4.83 -17.04 -19.03
C ALA A 153 -5.37 -18.08 -18.03
N VAL A 154 -5.44 -17.74 -16.75
CA VAL A 154 -5.99 -18.60 -15.69
C VAL A 154 -6.89 -17.81 -14.73
N PRO A 155 -7.94 -18.43 -14.17
CA PRO A 155 -8.75 -17.78 -13.15
C PRO A 155 -7.96 -17.57 -11.84
N PRO A 156 -8.34 -16.55 -11.04
CA PRO A 156 -7.83 -16.38 -9.68
C PRO A 156 -8.14 -17.58 -8.78
N LYS A 157 -7.12 -18.09 -8.10
CA LYS A 157 -7.11 -19.10 -7.06
C LYS A 157 -6.20 -18.63 -5.90
N PRO A 158 -6.74 -17.88 -4.92
CA PRO A 158 -6.04 -17.50 -3.69
C PRO A 158 -5.21 -18.63 -3.08
N GLY A 159 -3.98 -18.32 -2.65
CA GLY A 159 -3.05 -19.30 -2.09
C GLY A 159 -2.20 -20.05 -3.11
N ARG A 160 -2.42 -19.85 -4.42
CA ARG A 160 -1.52 -20.42 -5.45
C ARG A 160 -0.14 -19.77 -5.34
N LEU A 161 0.88 -20.63 -5.32
CA LEU A 161 2.28 -20.20 -5.34
C LEU A 161 2.80 -20.23 -6.77
N PHE A 162 3.33 -19.10 -7.22
CA PHE A 162 4.13 -18.98 -8.43
C PHE A 162 5.61 -19.12 -8.07
N MET A 163 6.46 -19.24 -9.09
CA MET A 163 7.90 -19.29 -8.95
C MET A 163 8.52 -18.36 -9.98
N ASN A 164 9.45 -17.51 -9.56
CA ASN A 164 10.18 -16.61 -10.47
C ASN A 164 11.40 -17.32 -11.09
N ALA A 165 12.11 -16.62 -11.97
CA ALA A 165 13.27 -17.15 -12.69
C ALA A 165 14.42 -17.62 -11.78
N ILE A 166 14.53 -17.06 -10.57
CA ILE A 166 15.55 -17.42 -9.57
C ILE A 166 15.06 -18.46 -8.54
N GLY A 167 13.90 -19.08 -8.77
CA GLY A 167 13.37 -20.16 -7.94
C GLY A 167 12.69 -19.72 -6.64
N GLN A 168 12.48 -18.42 -6.43
CA GLN A 168 11.72 -17.94 -5.27
C GLN A 168 10.23 -18.11 -5.52
N ARG A 169 9.54 -18.62 -4.50
CA ARG A 169 8.09 -18.83 -4.54
C ARG A 169 7.36 -17.66 -3.88
N TYR A 170 6.24 -17.27 -4.46
CA TYR A 170 5.45 -16.13 -4.04
C TYR A 170 3.96 -16.33 -4.34
N GLN A 171 3.12 -15.59 -3.64
CA GLN A 171 1.72 -15.41 -4.00
C GLN A 171 1.56 -14.13 -4.81
N ASP A 172 0.70 -14.14 -5.83
CA ASP A 172 0.44 -12.97 -6.67
C ASP A 172 -0.78 -12.19 -6.14
N GLU A 173 -0.67 -10.87 -6.04
CA GLU A 173 -1.77 -10.00 -5.59
C GLU A 173 -3.06 -10.17 -6.42
N GLY A 174 -2.91 -10.46 -7.72
CA GLY A 174 -4.03 -10.63 -8.64
C GLY A 174 -4.94 -11.80 -8.25
N GLU A 175 -4.43 -12.76 -7.47
CA GLU A 175 -5.22 -13.88 -6.95
C GLU A 175 -6.33 -13.39 -6.03
N TYR A 176 -6.12 -12.22 -5.41
CA TYR A 176 -6.96 -11.63 -4.39
C TYR A 176 -7.85 -10.53 -4.92
N ALA A 177 -7.78 -10.15 -6.20
CA ALA A 177 -8.50 -9.01 -6.76
C ALA A 177 -10.01 -9.03 -6.44
N ILE A 178 -10.67 -10.17 -6.64
CA ILE A 178 -12.12 -10.34 -6.34
C ILE A 178 -12.38 -10.21 -4.84
N MET A 179 -11.49 -10.73 -3.99
CA MET A 179 -11.62 -10.65 -2.54
C MET A 179 -11.41 -9.21 -2.04
N CYS A 180 -10.48 -8.48 -2.65
CA CYS A 180 -10.20 -7.09 -2.33
C CYS A 180 -11.36 -6.18 -2.75
N HIS A 181 -11.96 -6.40 -3.93
CA HIS A 181 -13.17 -5.68 -4.33
C HIS A 181 -14.30 -5.85 -3.30
N LYS A 182 -14.61 -7.10 -2.92
CA LYS A 182 -15.63 -7.38 -1.90
C LYS A 182 -15.28 -6.73 -0.56
N ARG A 183 -14.02 -6.73 -0.17
CA ARG A 183 -13.58 -6.10 1.08
C ARG A 183 -13.79 -4.58 1.04
N ALA A 184 -13.48 -3.93 -0.08
CA ALA A 184 -13.70 -2.51 -0.29
C ALA A 184 -15.20 -2.15 -0.23
N GLU A 185 -16.06 -2.93 -0.89
CA GLU A 185 -17.53 -2.76 -0.83
C GLU A 185 -18.09 -2.89 0.59
N ASN A 186 -17.43 -3.68 1.43
CA ASN A 186 -17.80 -3.87 2.83
C ASN A 186 -17.02 -2.93 3.78
N GLY A 187 -16.36 -1.89 3.28
CA GLY A 187 -15.73 -0.85 4.10
C GLY A 187 -14.44 -1.25 4.82
N TYR A 188 -13.76 -2.31 4.38
CA TYR A 188 -12.52 -2.82 5.00
C TYR A 188 -12.64 -3.18 6.49
N ASN A 189 -13.83 -3.58 6.94
CA ASN A 189 -14.19 -3.86 8.34
C ASN A 189 -13.36 -5.01 8.97
N SER A 190 -12.12 -4.75 9.39
CA SER A 190 -11.20 -5.83 9.78
C SER A 190 -10.01 -5.36 10.62
N GLY A 191 -10.19 -5.40 11.94
CA GLY A 191 -9.13 -5.41 12.95
C GLY A 191 -7.97 -4.47 12.65
N MET A 192 -6.73 -5.01 12.66
CA MET A 192 -5.51 -4.22 12.43
C MET A 192 -5.44 -3.58 11.04
N GLY A 193 -6.07 -4.17 10.01
CA GLY A 193 -6.09 -3.60 8.67
C GLY A 193 -6.86 -2.28 8.61
N GLU A 194 -7.99 -2.19 9.30
CA GLU A 194 -8.75 -0.94 9.41
C GLU A 194 -7.93 0.15 10.13
N ILE A 195 -7.29 -0.20 11.25
CA ILE A 195 -6.42 0.72 11.99
C ILE A 195 -5.28 1.23 11.10
N PHE A 196 -4.58 0.33 10.42
CA PHE A 196 -3.51 0.70 9.47
C PHE A 196 -4.02 1.67 8.40
N ARG A 197 -5.14 1.33 7.74
CA ARG A 197 -5.71 2.16 6.68
C ARG A 197 -6.12 3.54 7.18
N ARG A 198 -6.73 3.63 8.37
CA ARG A 198 -7.07 4.90 8.99
C ARG A 198 -5.82 5.74 9.28
N VAL A 199 -4.77 5.15 9.86
CA VAL A 199 -3.49 5.83 10.10
C VAL A 199 -2.87 6.32 8.79
N ALA A 200 -2.80 5.45 7.78
CA ALA A 200 -2.19 5.78 6.49
C ALA A 200 -3.00 6.83 5.69
N ALA A 201 -4.31 6.91 5.91
CA ALA A 201 -5.18 7.94 5.34
C ALA A 201 -5.02 9.33 5.98
N ILE A 202 -4.41 9.42 7.17
CA ILE A 202 -4.18 10.70 7.85
C ILE A 202 -3.27 11.60 7.02
N SER A 203 -2.31 11.07 6.28
CA SER A 203 -1.45 11.88 5.42
C SER A 203 -1.07 11.05 4.19
N PRO A 204 -1.91 11.01 3.14
CA PRO A 204 -1.62 10.17 1.98
C PRO A 204 -0.32 10.59 1.28
N VAL A 205 0.48 9.61 0.87
CA VAL A 205 1.71 9.84 0.11
C VAL A 205 1.37 10.57 -1.19
N GLY A 206 2.05 11.68 -1.48
CA GLY A 206 1.77 12.53 -2.65
C GLY A 206 0.75 13.65 -2.41
N ALA A 207 0.05 13.69 -1.27
CA ALA A 207 -0.82 14.84 -0.92
C ALA A 207 -0.03 16.17 -0.87
N ARG A 208 1.26 16.10 -0.53
CA ARG A 208 2.19 17.24 -0.53
C ARG A 208 2.51 17.76 -1.94
N ALA A 209 2.42 16.93 -2.97
CA ALA A 209 2.56 17.35 -4.36
C ALA A 209 1.28 18.02 -4.88
N LEU A 210 0.11 17.66 -4.34
CA LEU A 210 -1.18 18.26 -4.70
C LEU A 210 -1.46 19.57 -3.96
N ALA A 211 -0.96 19.73 -2.73
CA ALA A 211 -1.10 20.97 -1.95
C ALA A 211 -0.05 22.04 -2.31
N GLY A 212 0.97 21.69 -3.11
CA GLY A 212 2.04 22.58 -3.53
C GLY A 212 1.77 23.37 -4.82
N ASP A 213 0.59 23.20 -5.42
CA ASP A 213 0.25 23.78 -6.73
C ASP A 213 -1.01 24.67 -6.69
N GLU A 214 -1.32 25.27 -5.52
CA GLU A 214 -2.40 26.28 -5.38
C GLU A 214 -1.99 27.67 -5.89
N ASN A 215 -1.26 27.74 -7.01
CA ASN A 215 -1.09 29.01 -7.74
C ASN A 215 -1.08 28.86 -9.27
N GLY A 216 -1.55 27.73 -9.81
CA GLY A 216 -1.72 27.51 -11.24
C GLY A 216 -3.19 27.39 -11.63
N SER A 217 -3.83 28.50 -12.00
CA SER A 217 -5.18 28.50 -12.57
C SER A 217 -5.21 27.70 -13.88
N CYS A 218 -5.89 26.56 -13.89
CA CYS A 218 -6.32 25.90 -15.12
C CYS A 218 -7.85 25.83 -15.13
N GLN A 219 -8.41 26.58 -16.07
CA GLN A 219 -9.83 26.77 -16.31
C GLN A 219 -10.52 25.45 -16.63
N GLU A 220 -11.75 25.30 -16.12
CA GLU A 220 -12.67 24.22 -16.45
C GLU A 220 -12.93 24.18 -17.96
N GLY A 221 -12.35 23.19 -18.62
CA GLY A 221 -12.75 22.78 -19.97
C GLY A 221 -14.06 22.01 -19.87
N ALA A 222 -15.14 22.65 -20.28
CA ALA A 222 -16.47 22.06 -20.36
C ALA A 222 -16.48 20.76 -21.19
N LEU A 223 -17.04 19.70 -20.60
CA LEU A 223 -17.46 18.49 -21.31
C LEU A 223 -18.54 18.88 -22.34
N PRO A 224 -18.43 18.48 -23.62
CA PRO A 224 -19.51 18.71 -24.57
C PRO A 224 -20.68 17.77 -24.23
N VAL A 225 -21.82 18.38 -23.91
CA VAL A 225 -23.13 17.73 -23.79
C VAL A 225 -23.51 17.19 -25.16
N ALA A 226 -23.60 15.86 -25.30
CA ALA A 226 -24.20 15.24 -26.47
C ALA A 226 -25.71 15.47 -26.44
N ALA A 227 -26.18 16.24 -27.42
CA ALA A 227 -27.58 16.59 -27.61
C ALA A 227 -28.44 15.36 -27.93
N THR A 228 -29.61 15.31 -27.31
CA THR A 228 -30.76 14.50 -27.71
C THR A 228 -31.41 15.09 -28.96
N ALA A 229 -31.85 14.23 -29.88
CA ALA A 229 -32.89 14.55 -30.86
C ALA A 229 -33.68 13.29 -31.21
N GLU A 230 -34.98 13.35 -30.91
CA GLU A 230 -36.04 12.46 -31.38
C GLU A 230 -36.27 12.58 -32.90
N GLU A 231 -36.86 11.49 -33.43
CA GLU A 231 -37.73 11.38 -34.61
C GLU A 231 -37.31 11.96 -35.98
N LEU A 232 -37.15 11.03 -36.95
CA LEU A 232 -37.73 11.20 -38.28
C LEU A 232 -38.13 9.83 -38.85
N THR A 233 -39.43 9.74 -39.10
CA THR A 233 -40.18 8.65 -39.71
C THR A 233 -39.93 8.47 -41.22
N SER A 234 -40.10 7.23 -41.69
CA SER A 234 -40.75 6.85 -42.97
C SER A 234 -39.98 6.85 -44.31
N SER A 235 -39.91 5.63 -44.87
CA SER A 235 -40.18 5.25 -46.27
C SER A 235 -39.02 4.97 -47.26
N GLN A 236 -39.25 3.88 -48.03
CA GLN A 236 -38.65 3.44 -49.30
C GLN A 236 -37.31 2.68 -49.16
N SER A 237 -37.14 1.43 -49.59
CA SER A 237 -37.87 0.55 -50.53
C SER A 237 -37.70 -0.93 -50.16
#